data_AF-A0A1Y0BBX8-F1
#
_entry.id   AF-A0A1Y0BBX8-F1
#
_cell.length_a   1.000
_cell.length_b   1.000
_cell.length_c   1.000
_cell.angle_alpha   90.00
_cell.angle_beta   90.00
_cell.angle_gamma   90.00
#
_symmetry.space_group_name_H-M   'P 1'
#
loop_
_entity.id
_entity.type
_entity.pdbx_description
1 polymer ?
#
loop_
_entity_poly.entity_id
_entity_poly.type
_entity_poly.pdbx_seq_one_letter_code
_entity_poly.pdbx_strand_id
1 'polypeptide(L)'
;MFHHVSFELESWNDVGHAADLITRYDISVDIGPTRHGITRGQTIYFFDPSGNRNEVFSGGYTYYPDNPTRTWDETEIGKSIFYYERQMNEAFLSVVT
;
A
#
# COMPACT_ATOMS: atom_id res chain seq x y z
N MET A 1 5.32 -17.46 1.77
CA MET A 1 4.60 -16.42 2.52
C MET A 1 4.14 -15.41 1.50
N PHE A 2 2.85 -15.35 1.26
CA PHE A 2 2.22 -14.42 0.32
C PHE A 2 1.77 -13.18 1.10
N HIS A 3 2.31 -12.02 0.73
CA HIS A 3 2.03 -10.78 1.44
C HIS A 3 0.80 -10.06 0.88
N HIS A 4 0.71 -9.86 -0.45
CA HIS A 4 -0.46 -9.33 -1.15
C HIS A 4 -0.32 -9.48 -2.67
N VAL A 5 -1.39 -9.21 -3.41
CA VAL A 5 -1.38 -8.88 -4.85
C VAL A 5 -1.88 -7.45 -5.03
N SER A 6 -1.29 -6.70 -5.98
CA SER A 6 -1.58 -5.28 -6.20
C SER A 6 -2.26 -5.05 -7.55
N PHE A 7 -3.21 -4.11 -7.57
CA PHE A 7 -3.95 -3.67 -8.74
C PHE A 7 -3.78 -2.16 -8.94
N GLU A 8 -3.35 -1.75 -10.12
CA GLU A 8 -3.10 -0.35 -10.46
C GLU A 8 -4.40 0.39 -10.77
N LEU A 9 -4.53 1.59 -10.22
CA LEU A 9 -5.57 2.58 -10.48
C LEU A 9 -4.96 3.82 -11.14
N GLU A 10 -5.79 4.60 -11.84
CA GLU A 10 -5.30 5.73 -12.64
C GLU A 10 -4.87 6.93 -11.79
N SER A 11 -5.53 7.19 -10.65
CA SER A 11 -5.30 8.40 -9.88
C SER A 11 -5.56 8.27 -8.38
N TRP A 12 -5.10 9.28 -7.61
CA TRP A 12 -5.45 9.41 -6.18
C TRP A 12 -6.95 9.49 -5.94
N ASN A 13 -7.68 10.08 -6.88
CA ASN A 13 -9.14 10.16 -6.80
C ASN A 13 -9.76 8.77 -6.89
N ASP A 14 -9.21 7.88 -7.72
CA ASP A 14 -9.69 6.50 -7.85
C ASP A 14 -9.34 5.67 -6.61
N VAL A 15 -8.21 5.93 -5.97
CA VAL A 15 -7.90 5.38 -4.63
C VAL A 15 -8.95 5.84 -3.62
N GLY A 16 -9.32 7.13 -3.62
CA GLY A 16 -10.41 7.64 -2.78
C GLY A 16 -11.76 6.96 -3.08
N HIS A 17 -12.09 6.79 -4.35
CA HIS A 17 -13.30 6.06 -4.77
C HIS A 17 -13.28 4.60 -4.32
N ALA A 18 -12.14 3.92 -4.41
CA ALA A 18 -11.97 2.57 -3.91
C ALA A 18 -12.19 2.50 -2.39
N ALA A 19 -11.72 3.48 -1.62
CA ALA A 19 -11.97 3.58 -0.19
C ALA A 19 -13.47 3.68 0.14
N ASP A 20 -14.21 4.48 -0.63
CA ASP A 20 -15.67 4.62 -0.49
C ASP A 20 -16.38 3.28 -0.75
N LEU A 21 -15.96 2.53 -1.79
CA LEU A 21 -16.54 1.22 -2.11
C LEU A 21 -16.22 0.19 -1.03
N ILE A 22 -14.96 0.11 -0.61
CA ILE A 22 -14.50 -0.79 0.46
C ILE A 22 -15.34 -0.56 1.73
N THR A 23 -15.53 0.71 2.11
CA THR A 23 -16.35 1.07 3.27
C THR A 23 -17.83 0.75 3.05
N ARG A 24 -18.39 1.07 1.88
CA ARG A 24 -19.80 0.81 1.54
C ARG A 24 -20.15 -0.68 1.63
N TYR A 25 -19.21 -1.57 1.32
CA TYR A 25 -19.42 -3.01 1.31
C TYR A 25 -18.84 -3.73 2.55
N ASP A 26 -18.46 -2.98 3.59
CA ASP A 26 -17.89 -3.51 4.84
C ASP A 26 -16.69 -4.46 4.59
N ILE A 27 -15.87 -4.15 3.58
CA ILE A 27 -14.67 -4.92 3.25
C ILE A 27 -13.61 -4.62 4.32
N SER A 28 -12.97 -5.67 4.84
CA SER A 28 -11.94 -5.54 5.88
C SER A 28 -10.71 -4.77 5.37
N VAL A 29 -10.36 -3.67 6.05
CA VAL A 29 -9.22 -2.81 5.73
C VAL A 29 -8.07 -3.09 6.67
N ASP A 30 -6.86 -3.18 6.12
CA ASP A 30 -5.62 -3.21 6.90
C ASP A 30 -5.12 -1.78 7.15
N ILE A 31 -4.94 -0.99 6.08
CA ILE A 31 -4.49 0.41 6.18
C ILE A 31 -4.79 1.20 4.89
N GLY A 32 -4.93 2.51 5.05
CA GLY A 32 -5.10 3.48 3.97
C GLY A 32 -6.49 4.14 3.96
N PRO A 33 -6.73 5.09 3.03
CA PRO A 33 -5.83 5.57 1.99
C PRO A 33 -4.57 6.26 2.53
N THR A 34 -3.40 5.84 2.07
CA THR A 34 -2.12 6.45 2.46
C THR A 34 -1.13 6.46 1.29
N ARG A 35 0.13 6.77 1.54
CA ARG A 35 1.22 6.80 0.57
C ARG A 35 2.43 6.05 1.09
N HIS A 36 3.09 5.31 0.21
CA HIS A 36 4.39 4.72 0.48
C HIS A 36 5.53 5.72 0.34
N GLY A 37 6.58 5.56 1.16
CA GLY A 37 7.85 6.25 0.93
C GLY A 37 8.60 5.60 -0.24
N ILE A 38 8.71 4.28 -0.20
CA ILE A 38 9.13 3.43 -1.32
C ILE A 38 8.10 3.60 -2.44
N THR A 39 8.53 3.63 -3.71
CA THR A 39 7.73 3.95 -4.92
C THR A 39 7.01 5.31 -4.98
N ARG A 40 6.68 5.96 -3.85
CA ARG A 40 5.76 7.11 -3.76
C ARG A 40 4.31 6.78 -4.15
N GLY A 41 4.00 5.49 -4.28
CA GLY A 41 2.67 4.99 -4.63
C GLY A 41 1.66 5.34 -3.55
N GLN A 42 0.47 5.67 -4.00
CA GLN A 42 -0.71 5.91 -3.19
C GLN A 42 -1.45 4.59 -3.03
N THR A 43 -1.88 4.21 -1.83
CA THR A 43 -2.26 2.81 -1.56
C THR A 43 -3.39 2.64 -0.56
N ILE A 44 -4.13 1.54 -0.70
CA ILE A 44 -5.00 0.94 0.33
C ILE A 44 -4.72 -0.57 0.35
N TYR A 45 -4.51 -1.12 1.55
CA TYR A 45 -4.52 -2.56 1.78
C TYR A 45 -5.83 -3.01 2.41
N PHE A 46 -6.40 -4.08 1.87
CA PHE A 46 -7.67 -4.66 2.31
C PHE A 46 -7.65 -6.19 2.11
N PHE A 47 -8.59 -6.90 2.69
CA PHE A 47 -8.63 -8.37 2.63
C PHE A 47 -9.80 -8.87 1.78
N ASP A 48 -9.57 -9.96 1.04
CA ASP A 48 -10.65 -10.73 0.43
C ASP A 48 -11.36 -11.64 1.48
N PRO A 49 -12.48 -12.28 1.13
CA PRO A 49 -13.19 -13.17 2.05
C PRO A 49 -12.40 -14.39 2.54
N SER A 50 -11.29 -14.75 1.88
CA SER A 50 -10.40 -15.84 2.27
C SER A 50 -9.25 -15.35 3.18
N GLY A 51 -9.18 -14.05 3.45
CA GLY A 51 -8.12 -13.44 4.26
C GLY A 51 -6.85 -13.10 3.49
N ASN A 52 -6.83 -13.21 2.16
CA ASN A 52 -5.68 -12.76 1.38
C ASN A 52 -5.69 -11.23 1.32
N ARG A 53 -4.53 -10.61 1.58
CA ARG A 53 -4.38 -9.17 1.43
C ARG A 53 -4.29 -8.80 -0.05
N ASN A 54 -5.00 -7.75 -0.43
CA ASN A 54 -4.95 -7.12 -1.73
C ASN A 54 -4.54 -5.65 -1.54
N GLU A 55 -3.96 -5.09 -2.58
CA GLU A 55 -3.61 -3.68 -2.66
C GLU A 55 -4.27 -3.06 -3.88
N VAL A 56 -4.90 -1.91 -3.71
CA VAL A 56 -5.13 -0.99 -4.83
C VAL A 56 -4.18 0.19 -4.70
N PHE A 57 -3.50 0.54 -5.77
CA PHE A 57 -2.51 1.62 -5.73
C PHE A 57 -2.56 2.51 -6.97
N SER A 58 -2.11 3.75 -6.85
CA SER A 58 -1.94 4.67 -7.99
C SER A 58 -0.62 5.43 -7.94
N GLY A 59 -0.14 5.82 -9.12
CA GLY A 59 1.03 6.67 -9.28
C GLY A 59 2.35 5.99 -8.92
N GLY A 60 3.29 6.79 -8.42
CA GLY A 60 4.69 6.39 -8.22
C GLY A 60 5.60 6.96 -9.30
N TYR A 61 6.53 6.16 -9.81
CA TYR A 61 7.42 6.57 -10.89
C TYR A 61 7.72 5.41 -11.83
N THR A 62 7.86 5.71 -13.11
CA THR A 62 8.36 4.77 -14.11
C THR A 62 9.81 4.41 -13.82
N TYR A 63 10.14 3.13 -13.92
CA TYR A 63 11.49 2.62 -13.80
C TYR A 63 12.18 2.49 -15.16
N TYR A 64 13.44 2.88 -15.20
CA TYR A 64 14.39 2.64 -16.28
C TYR A 64 15.65 1.96 -15.69
N PRO A 65 16.36 1.10 -16.44
CA PRO A 65 17.50 0.33 -15.93
C PRO A 65 18.64 1.15 -15.32
N ASP A 66 18.79 2.41 -15.74
CA ASP A 66 19.81 3.35 -15.30
C ASP A 66 19.36 4.24 -14.13
N ASN A 67 18.11 4.13 -13.67
CA ASN A 67 17.67 4.90 -12.52
C ASN A 67 18.50 4.54 -11.28
N PRO A 68 18.90 5.56 -10.48
CA PRO A 68 19.64 5.30 -9.26
C PRO A 68 18.78 4.52 -8.26
N THR A 69 19.39 3.55 -7.59
CA THR A 69 18.77 2.83 -6.48
C THR A 69 18.46 3.82 -5.35
N ARG A 70 17.23 3.77 -4.85
CA ARG A 70 16.77 4.55 -3.70
C ARG A 70 16.83 3.66 -2.48
N THR A 71 17.69 4.01 -1.51
CA THR A 71 17.91 3.23 -0.29
C THR A 71 17.14 3.83 0.88
N TRP A 72 16.60 2.98 1.73
CA TRP A 72 15.99 3.32 3.01
C TRP A 72 16.64 2.46 4.09
N ASP A 73 17.13 3.09 5.16
CA ASP A 73 17.77 2.39 6.29
C ASP A 73 16.72 1.87 7.28
N GLU A 74 17.09 0.93 8.16
CA GLU A 74 16.14 0.38 9.14
C GLU A 74 15.54 1.45 10.06
N THR A 75 16.28 2.54 10.29
CA THR A 75 15.83 3.69 11.09
C THR A 75 14.68 4.47 10.44
N GLU A 76 14.44 4.28 9.14
CA GLU A 76 13.37 4.92 8.38
C GLU A 76 12.25 3.96 7.97
N ILE A 77 12.23 2.72 8.47
CA ILE A 77 11.31 1.67 7.99
C ILE A 77 9.83 2.06 8.07
N GLY A 78 9.41 2.74 9.14
CA GLY A 78 8.03 3.22 9.28
C GLY A 78 7.65 4.22 8.20
N LYS A 79 8.56 5.15 7.86
CA LYS A 79 8.35 6.18 6.83
C LYS A 79 8.52 5.62 5.41
N SER A 80 9.36 4.61 5.23
CA SER A 80 9.57 3.97 3.93
C SER A 80 8.31 3.21 3.50
N ILE A 81 7.60 2.60 4.45
CA ILE A 81 6.36 1.87 4.17
C ILE A 81 5.14 2.80 4.28
N PHE A 82 4.95 3.54 5.36
CA PHE A 82 3.79 4.41 5.56
C PHE A 82 4.24 5.87 5.70
N TYR A 83 4.30 6.58 4.58
CA TYR A 83 4.98 7.87 4.48
C TYR A 83 4.35 8.95 5.36
N TYR A 84 3.02 8.98 5.48
CA TYR A 84 2.31 9.96 6.29
C TYR A 84 2.38 9.61 7.78
N GLU A 85 2.22 8.34 8.11
CA GLU A 85 2.13 7.83 9.48
C GLU A 85 3.51 7.72 10.14
N ARG A 86 4.55 7.39 9.35
CA ARG A 86 5.94 7.22 9.79
C ARG A 86 6.12 6.15 10.87
N GLN A 87 5.15 5.25 10.99
CA GLN A 87 5.08 4.19 11.99
C GLN A 87 4.68 2.88 11.31
N MET A 88 5.14 1.75 11.84
CA MET A 88 4.79 0.44 11.32
C MET A 88 3.42 -0.01 11.80
N ASN A 89 2.66 -0.65 10.92
CA ASN A 89 1.49 -1.44 11.28
C ASN A 89 1.94 -2.88 11.56
N GLU A 90 1.64 -3.42 12.74
CA GLU A 90 2.04 -4.78 13.12
C GLU A 90 1.40 -5.86 12.23
N ALA A 91 0.15 -5.66 11.81
CA ALA A 91 -0.56 -6.58 10.92
C ALA A 91 0.11 -6.64 9.54
N PHE A 92 0.65 -5.52 9.06
CA PHE A 92 1.39 -5.46 7.80
C PHE A 92 2.57 -6.46 7.79
N LEU A 93 3.32 -6.56 8.88
CA LEU A 93 4.46 -7.47 8.97
C LEU A 93 4.08 -8.93 9.31
N SER A 94 3.02 -9.13 10.08
CA SER A 94 2.73 -10.44 10.71
C SER A 94 1.63 -11.24 10.03
N VAL A 95 0.70 -10.58 9.32
CA VAL A 95 -0.43 -11.24 8.65
C VAL A 95 -0.07 -11.51 7.19
N VAL A 96 -0.14 -12.78 6.82
CA VAL A 96 0.21 -13.32 5.49
C VAL A 96 -0.63 -14.57 5.22
N THR A 97 -0.64 -15.04 3.97
CA THR A 97 -1.19 -16.35 3.61
C THR A 97 -0.16 -17.27 2.94
#